data_AF-A0A957WXR9-F1
#
_entry.id   AF-A0A957WXR9-F1
#
_cell.length_a   1.000
_cell.length_b   1.000
_cell.length_c   1.000
_cell.angle_alpha   90.00
_cell.angle_beta   90.00
_cell.angle_gamma   90.00
#
_symmetry.space_group_name_H-M   'P 1'
#
loop_
_entity.id
_entity.type
_entity.pdbx_description
1 polymer ?
#
loop_
_entity_poly.entity_id
_entity_poly.type
_entity_poly.pdbx_seq_one_letter_code
_entity_poly.pdbx_strand_id
1 'polypeptide(L)'
;MFDIYVAQLVLSERKIAYFVTNQSLQIIGYGGHLQLVRETQEPLSTDEPAINRLSNGFLGLSIVDFTPELVGHEEQLRALLAGELATFRLDFINRENPQGELVYLNLTLYPRLDEQKRPQGLLYLLEDVTAMGRAAQQLTQQHNELYLLHRQLHDTNLQLTAANAELRALDELKSRFVSIAAHELRTPIATMLGYMDFMLQDDQEALSPNQQNHLEIVRRSTKRLLT
;
A
#
# COMPACT_ATOMS: atom_id res chain seq x y z
N MET A 1 -21.57 45.73 -8.91
CA MET A 1 -22.36 45.14 -7.80
C MET A 1 -22.57 43.63 -7.96
N PHE A 2 -22.66 43.08 -9.19
CA PHE A 2 -22.74 41.61 -9.43
C PHE A 2 -21.47 40.81 -9.07
N ASP A 3 -20.31 41.44 -9.03
CA ASP A 3 -18.99 40.79 -8.89
C ASP A 3 -18.71 40.20 -7.49
N ILE A 4 -19.12 40.93 -6.44
CA ILE A 4 -18.87 40.51 -5.04
C ILE A 4 -19.71 39.28 -4.67
N TYR A 5 -20.94 39.18 -5.16
CA TYR A 5 -21.82 38.04 -4.87
C TYR A 5 -21.30 36.76 -5.52
N VAL A 6 -20.82 36.84 -6.77
CA VAL A 6 -20.21 35.70 -7.47
C VAL A 6 -18.93 35.26 -6.77
N ALA A 7 -18.05 36.20 -6.39
CA ALA A 7 -16.85 35.88 -5.65
C ALA A 7 -17.17 35.20 -4.30
N GLN A 8 -18.17 35.70 -3.57
CA GLN A 8 -18.57 35.12 -2.29
C GLN A 8 -19.20 33.72 -2.45
N LEU A 9 -19.97 33.51 -3.52
CA LEU A 9 -20.52 32.20 -3.86
C LEU A 9 -19.40 31.19 -4.19
N VAL A 10 -18.42 31.58 -5.01
CA VAL A 10 -17.27 30.72 -5.35
C VAL A 10 -16.45 30.37 -4.10
N LEU A 11 -16.19 31.34 -3.22
CA LEU A 11 -15.48 31.11 -1.98
C LEU A 11 -16.24 30.15 -1.05
N SER A 12 -17.57 30.24 -1.00
CA SER A 12 -18.39 29.32 -0.19
C SER A 12 -18.42 27.91 -0.77
N GLU A 13 -18.68 27.79 -2.09
CA GLU A 13 -18.73 26.50 -2.80
C GLU A 13 -17.40 25.75 -2.73
N ARG A 14 -16.28 26.46 -2.91
CA ARG A 14 -14.94 25.89 -2.82
C ARG A 14 -14.44 25.73 -1.39
N LYS A 15 -15.24 26.11 -0.38
CA LYS A 15 -14.82 26.13 1.04
C LYS A 15 -13.47 26.84 1.21
N ILE A 16 -13.39 28.06 0.70
CA ILE A 16 -12.21 28.92 0.80
C ILE A 16 -12.47 30.02 1.84
N ALA A 17 -11.57 30.14 2.82
CA ALA A 17 -11.45 31.29 3.69
C ALA A 17 -10.34 32.20 3.19
N TYR A 18 -10.48 33.51 3.39
CA TYR A 18 -9.39 34.45 3.11
C TYR A 18 -9.15 35.43 4.24
N PHE A 19 -7.90 35.87 4.36
CA PHE A 19 -7.47 36.92 5.28
C PHE A 19 -6.62 37.94 4.51
N VAL A 20 -6.88 39.21 4.75
CA VAL A 20 -6.13 40.33 4.21
C VAL A 20 -5.31 40.91 5.34
N THR A 21 -4.02 41.09 5.11
CA THR A 21 -3.10 41.62 6.11
C THR A 21 -2.47 42.93 5.67
N ASN A 22 -1.94 43.67 6.66
CA ASN A 22 -1.00 44.77 6.42
C ASN A 22 0.45 44.26 6.32
N GLN A 23 1.42 45.15 6.09
CA GLN A 23 2.84 44.77 6.02
C GLN A 23 3.39 44.16 7.32
N SER A 24 2.78 44.48 8.46
CA SER A 24 3.10 43.91 9.76
C SER A 24 2.39 42.59 10.03
N LEU A 25 1.78 41.97 9.02
CA LEU A 25 1.06 40.69 9.10
C LEU A 25 -0.16 40.70 10.04
N GLN A 26 -0.68 41.89 10.38
CA GLN A 26 -1.92 42.01 11.14
C GLN A 26 -3.12 41.94 10.19
N ILE A 27 -4.14 41.20 10.61
CA ILE A 27 -5.36 41.00 9.84
C ILE A 27 -6.18 42.31 9.81
N ILE A 28 -6.42 42.82 8.61
CA ILE A 28 -7.23 44.04 8.36
C ILE A 28 -8.57 43.74 7.67
N GLY A 29 -8.75 42.50 7.20
CA GLY A 29 -9.99 42.03 6.60
C GLY A 29 -10.00 40.52 6.48
N TYR A 30 -11.17 39.91 6.43
CA TYR A 30 -11.32 38.47 6.26
C TYR A 30 -12.71 38.14 5.71
N GLY A 31 -12.87 36.94 5.15
CA GLY A 31 -14.16 36.46 4.67
C GLY A 31 -14.12 35.04 4.12
N GLY A 32 -15.20 34.63 3.46
CA GLY A 32 -15.34 33.27 2.92
C GLY A 32 -15.76 32.27 4.00
N HIS A 33 -15.30 31.03 3.88
CA HIS A 33 -15.69 29.90 4.73
C HIS A 33 -14.88 29.83 6.05
N LEU A 34 -15.07 30.83 6.92
CA LEU A 34 -14.28 31.02 8.15
C LEU A 34 -14.41 29.91 9.22
N GLN A 35 -15.35 28.98 9.06
CA GLN A 35 -15.49 27.81 9.95
C GLN A 35 -14.20 26.99 9.99
N LEU A 36 -13.46 26.92 8.88
CA LEU A 36 -12.17 26.21 8.78
C LEU A 36 -11.13 26.67 9.80
N VAL A 37 -11.10 27.97 10.11
CA VAL A 37 -10.11 28.55 11.04
C VAL A 37 -10.62 28.53 12.47
N ARG A 38 -11.94 28.64 12.67
CA ARG A 38 -12.55 28.58 14.01
C ARG A 38 -12.52 27.17 14.61
N GLU A 39 -12.63 26.16 13.77
CA GLU A 39 -12.59 24.77 14.20
C GLU A 39 -11.13 24.31 14.38
N THR A 40 -10.16 24.75 13.58
CA THR A 40 -8.80 24.20 13.68
C THR A 40 -7.91 24.80 14.78
N GLN A 41 -8.43 25.63 15.69
CA GLN A 41 -7.60 26.36 16.65
C GLN A 41 -8.12 26.41 18.08
N GLU A 42 -7.34 25.83 18.99
CA GLU A 42 -7.13 26.37 20.33
C GLU A 42 -5.84 27.21 20.33
N PRO A 43 -5.84 28.45 20.86
CA PRO A 43 -4.67 29.33 20.82
C PRO A 43 -3.52 28.84 21.71
N LEU A 44 -2.29 28.92 21.19
CA LEU A 44 -1.03 28.49 21.85
C LEU A 44 -0.56 29.38 23.03
N SER A 45 -1.29 30.44 23.40
CA SER A 45 -0.92 31.35 24.48
C SER A 45 -2.04 31.43 25.53
N THR A 46 -1.86 30.69 26.62
CA THR A 46 -2.57 30.84 27.89
C THR A 46 -2.31 32.24 28.47
N ASP A 47 -3.36 33.06 28.57
CA ASP A 47 -3.55 34.08 29.63
C ASP A 47 -4.88 34.84 29.49
N GLU A 48 -5.63 34.66 28.40
CA GLU A 48 -7.02 35.12 28.30
C GLU A 48 -8.00 33.99 27.97
N PRO A 49 -9.20 33.97 28.58
CA PRO A 49 -10.22 32.99 28.28
C PRO A 49 -10.66 33.11 26.82
N ALA A 50 -10.55 32.00 26.07
CA ALA A 50 -10.88 31.85 24.65
C ALA A 50 -12.28 32.38 24.26
N ILE A 51 -13.18 32.48 25.23
CA ILE A 51 -14.57 32.94 25.08
C ILE A 51 -14.67 34.42 24.69
N ASN A 52 -13.71 35.28 25.08
CA ASN A 52 -13.79 36.73 24.80
C ASN A 52 -13.24 37.16 23.43
N ARG A 53 -12.37 36.37 22.78
CA ARG A 53 -11.80 36.72 21.47
C ARG A 53 -12.70 36.30 20.30
N LEU A 54 -13.46 35.22 20.46
CA LEU A 54 -14.40 34.71 19.45
C LEU A 54 -15.54 35.70 19.14
N SER A 55 -15.84 36.62 20.07
CA SER A 55 -16.82 37.70 19.90
C SER A 55 -16.30 38.91 19.10
N ASN A 56 -14.98 39.17 19.09
CA ASN A 56 -14.37 40.35 18.47
C ASN A 56 -13.81 40.13 17.05
N GLY A 57 -13.90 38.91 16.52
CA GLY A 57 -13.42 38.59 15.17
C GLY A 57 -11.89 38.49 15.08
N PHE A 58 -11.35 38.43 13.87
CA PHE A 58 -9.91 38.24 13.61
C PHE A 58 -9.13 39.55 13.41
N LEU A 59 -9.80 40.71 13.41
CA LEU A 59 -9.16 41.99 13.07
C LEU A 59 -8.10 42.39 14.10
N GLY A 60 -6.96 42.87 13.63
CA GLY A 60 -5.83 43.34 14.44
C GLY A 60 -4.91 42.22 14.96
N LEU A 61 -5.33 40.96 14.88
CA LEU A 61 -4.52 39.81 15.28
C LEU A 61 -3.42 39.53 14.25
N SER A 62 -2.30 38.97 14.70
CA SER A 62 -1.22 38.52 13.82
C SER A 62 -1.64 37.24 13.12
N ILE A 63 -1.61 37.19 11.80
CA ILE A 63 -1.97 35.99 11.03
C ILE A 63 -1.03 34.81 11.30
N VAL A 64 0.21 35.08 11.73
CA VAL A 64 1.23 34.07 11.99
C VAL A 64 0.85 33.22 13.21
N ASP A 65 0.13 33.79 14.17
CA ASP A 65 -0.38 33.08 15.36
C ASP A 65 -1.36 31.96 14.95
N PHE A 66 -1.96 32.10 13.76
CA PHE A 66 -2.95 31.19 13.20
C PHE A 66 -2.36 30.24 12.14
N THR A 67 -1.09 30.42 11.78
CA THR A 67 -0.43 29.73 10.66
C THR A 67 0.99 29.27 11.04
N PRO A 68 1.11 28.33 12.00
CA PRO A 68 2.42 27.79 12.40
C PRO A 68 3.17 27.11 11.23
N GLU A 69 2.47 26.73 10.16
CA GLU A 69 3.06 26.12 8.96
C GLU A 69 3.95 27.09 8.17
N LEU A 70 3.93 28.38 8.51
CA LEU A 70 4.83 29.36 7.92
C LEU A 70 6.18 29.44 8.63
N VAL A 71 6.34 28.79 9.79
CA VAL A 71 7.62 28.69 10.47
C VAL A 71 8.61 27.91 9.57
N GLY A 72 9.80 28.47 9.36
CA GLY A 72 10.79 27.93 8.42
C GLY A 72 10.64 28.43 6.97
N HIS A 73 9.65 29.29 6.70
CA HIS A 73 9.42 29.92 5.39
C HIS A 73 9.59 31.45 5.43
N GLU A 74 10.43 31.96 6.33
CA GLU A 74 10.62 33.39 6.57
C GLU A 74 11.18 34.12 5.35
N GLU A 75 12.04 33.47 4.55
CA GLU A 75 12.59 34.05 3.32
C GLU A 75 11.51 34.23 2.24
N GLN A 76 10.65 33.23 2.05
CA GLN A 76 9.55 33.27 1.09
C GLN A 76 8.53 34.35 1.49
N LEU A 77 8.23 34.46 2.79
CA LEU A 77 7.39 35.53 3.32
C LEU A 77 8.02 36.92 3.09
N ARG A 78 9.32 37.07 3.33
CA ARG A 78 10.02 38.33 3.06
C ARG A 78 9.99 38.68 1.57
N ALA A 79 10.24 37.71 0.69
CA ALA A 79 10.19 37.91 -0.76
C ALA A 79 8.79 38.27 -1.24
N LEU A 80 7.74 37.67 -0.68
CA LEU A 80 6.34 38.06 -0.94
C LEU A 80 6.06 39.49 -0.49
N LEU A 81 6.45 39.84 0.74
CA LEU A 81 6.25 41.18 1.29
C LEU A 81 7.09 42.25 0.58
N ALA A 82 8.18 41.87 -0.08
CA ALA A 82 8.94 42.76 -0.96
C ALA A 82 8.34 42.88 -2.37
N GLY A 83 7.39 42.01 -2.74
CA GLY A 83 6.84 41.90 -4.08
C GLY A 83 7.75 41.20 -5.09
N GLU A 84 8.80 40.52 -4.61
CA GLU A 84 9.76 39.76 -5.43
C GLU A 84 9.21 38.36 -5.78
N LEU A 85 8.38 37.79 -4.90
CA LEU A 85 7.71 36.52 -5.11
C LEU A 85 6.24 36.75 -5.47
N ALA A 86 5.76 36.11 -6.53
CA ALA A 86 4.38 36.27 -7.01
C ALA A 86 3.35 35.51 -6.16
N THR A 87 3.73 34.35 -5.64
CA THR A 87 2.88 33.52 -4.77
C THR A 87 3.72 32.53 -3.97
N PHE A 88 3.21 32.14 -2.81
CA PHE A 88 3.74 31.03 -2.02
C PHE A 88 2.58 30.09 -1.69
N ARG A 89 2.80 28.79 -1.81
CA ARG A 89 1.76 27.78 -1.61
C ARG A 89 2.29 26.61 -0.81
N LEU A 90 1.48 26.18 0.15
CA LEU A 90 1.65 24.95 0.90
C LEU A 90 0.42 24.09 0.67
N ASP A 91 0.65 22.87 0.17
CA ASP A 91 -0.40 21.92 -0.19
C ASP A 91 -0.55 20.84 0.89
N PHE A 92 -1.78 20.38 1.09
CA PHE A 92 -2.13 19.30 2.01
C PHE A 92 -1.54 19.49 3.42
N ILE A 93 -1.66 20.71 3.95
CA ILE A 93 -1.38 20.98 5.35
C ILE A 93 -2.33 20.15 6.21
N ASN A 94 -1.77 19.36 7.12
CA ASN A 94 -2.53 18.56 8.06
C ASN A 94 -2.86 19.39 9.30
N ARG A 95 -4.14 19.48 9.63
CA ARG A 95 -4.62 20.01 10.91
C ARG A 95 -5.60 19.05 11.56
N GLU A 96 -5.69 19.14 12.87
CA GLU A 96 -6.76 18.49 13.63
C GLU A 96 -7.80 19.54 14.02
N ASN A 97 -9.08 19.23 13.84
CA ASN A 97 -10.17 20.03 14.37
C ASN A 97 -10.37 19.73 15.88
N PRO A 98 -11.25 20.42 16.64
CA PRO A 98 -11.39 20.22 18.08
C PRO A 98 -12.03 18.87 18.43
N GLN A 99 -12.59 18.20 17.43
CA GLN A 99 -13.16 16.86 17.55
C GLN A 99 -12.08 15.77 17.34
N GLY A 100 -10.83 16.17 17.05
CA GLY A 100 -9.71 15.27 16.77
C GLY A 100 -9.73 14.68 15.35
N GLU A 101 -10.54 15.21 14.44
CA GLU A 101 -10.56 14.76 13.06
C GLU A 101 -9.50 15.46 12.22
N LEU A 102 -8.85 14.69 11.35
CA LEU A 102 -7.89 15.21 10.37
C LEU A 102 -8.60 15.98 9.25
N VAL A 103 -8.12 17.21 9.05
CA VAL A 103 -8.51 18.16 8.03
C VAL A 103 -7.28 18.47 7.18
N TYR A 104 -7.47 18.53 5.85
CA TYR A 104 -6.41 18.90 4.92
C TYR A 104 -6.70 20.29 4.35
N LEU A 105 -5.72 21.19 4.44
CA LEU A 105 -5.84 22.57 3.97
C LEU A 105 -4.77 22.88 2.93
N ASN A 106 -5.14 23.65 1.91
CA ASN A 106 -4.15 24.34 1.08
C ASN A 106 -4.04 25.79 1.54
N LEU A 107 -2.83 26.25 1.82
CA LEU A 107 -2.54 27.65 2.10
C LEU A 107 -1.88 28.27 0.87
N THR A 108 -2.47 29.34 0.35
CA THR A 108 -1.87 30.14 -0.73
C THR A 108 -1.76 31.60 -0.31
N LEU A 109 -0.58 32.16 -0.45
CA LEU A 109 -0.28 33.55 -0.15
C LEU A 109 -0.03 34.32 -1.45
N TYR A 110 -0.62 35.50 -1.54
CA TYR A 110 -0.37 36.46 -2.62
C TYR A 110 0.08 37.80 -2.03
N PRO A 111 1.03 38.50 -2.68
CA PRO A 111 1.39 39.84 -2.29
C PRO A 111 0.23 40.78 -2.64
N ARG A 112 -0.19 41.61 -1.68
CA ARG A 112 -1.18 42.66 -1.93
C ARG A 112 -0.45 43.92 -2.30
N LEU A 113 -0.48 44.30 -3.57
CA LEU A 113 0.21 45.49 -4.08
C LEU A 113 -0.76 46.68 -4.17
N ASP A 114 -0.22 47.90 -4.05
CA ASP A 114 -0.94 49.13 -4.37
C ASP A 114 -0.93 49.44 -5.88
N GLU A 115 -1.57 50.53 -6.29
CA GLU A 115 -1.59 50.97 -7.69
C GLU A 115 -0.19 51.26 -8.27
N GLN A 116 0.78 51.60 -7.41
CA GLN A 116 2.19 51.81 -7.77
C GLN A 116 3.04 50.53 -7.65
N LYS A 117 2.41 49.35 -7.53
CA LYS A 117 3.06 48.04 -7.32
C LYS A 117 3.87 47.92 -6.04
N ARG A 118 3.64 48.76 -5.04
CA ARG A 118 4.29 48.65 -3.75
C ARG A 118 3.51 47.69 -2.87
N PRO A 119 4.18 46.77 -2.17
CA PRO A 119 3.51 45.82 -1.28
C PRO A 119 2.84 46.54 -0.12
N GLN A 120 1.59 46.20 0.19
CA GLN A 120 0.80 46.70 1.32
C GLN A 120 0.54 45.63 2.39
N GLY A 121 0.91 44.39 2.12
CA GLY A 121 0.66 43.22 2.97
C GLY A 121 0.41 41.98 2.11
N LEU A 122 -0.27 40.99 2.66
CA LEU A 122 -0.53 39.72 1.99
C LEU A 122 -2.03 39.37 1.98
N LEU A 123 -2.45 38.67 0.94
CA LEU A 123 -3.71 37.95 0.87
C LEU A 123 -3.43 36.47 1.16
N TYR A 124 -4.02 35.97 2.23
CA TYR A 124 -4.01 34.56 2.64
C TYR A 124 -5.28 33.90 2.13
N LEU A 125 -5.15 32.79 1.43
CA LEU A 125 -6.24 31.90 1.05
C LEU A 125 -6.04 30.54 1.70
N LEU A 126 -7.06 30.06 2.39
CA LEU A 126 -7.12 28.73 2.97
C LEU A 126 -8.27 27.97 2.29
N GLU A 127 -7.95 26.87 1.63
CA GLU A 127 -8.93 26.00 0.96
C GLU A 127 -9.02 24.66 1.70
N ASP A 128 -10.24 24.22 2.02
CA ASP A 128 -10.49 22.88 2.53
C ASP A 128 -10.41 21.85 1.40
N VAL A 129 -9.36 21.03 1.45
CA VAL A 129 -9.12 19.93 0.52
C VAL A 129 -9.21 18.58 1.21
N THR A 130 -9.91 18.48 2.34
CA THR A 130 -10.01 17.25 3.15
C THR A 130 -10.50 16.05 2.36
N ALA A 131 -11.52 16.23 1.52
CA ALA A 131 -12.03 15.14 0.67
C ALA A 131 -10.96 14.63 -0.30
N MET A 132 -10.19 15.54 -0.90
CA MET A 132 -9.11 15.19 -1.84
C MET A 132 -7.91 14.57 -1.11
N GLY A 133 -7.53 15.12 0.05
CA GLY A 133 -6.46 14.57 0.89
C GLY A 133 -6.76 13.15 1.35
N ARG A 134 -7.98 12.90 1.84
CA ARG A 134 -8.45 11.56 2.23
C ARG A 134 -8.45 10.59 1.04
N ALA A 135 -8.92 11.03 -0.13
CA ALA A 135 -8.87 10.21 -1.35
C ALA A 135 -7.43 9.89 -1.80
N ALA A 136 -6.53 10.88 -1.78
CA ALA A 136 -5.12 10.69 -2.11
C ALA A 136 -4.41 9.75 -1.13
N GLN A 137 -4.70 9.87 0.16
CA GLN A 137 -4.21 8.97 1.20
C GLN A 137 -4.70 7.53 0.98
N GLN A 138 -6.00 7.35 0.74
CA GLN A 138 -6.60 6.03 0.44
C GLN A 138 -5.97 5.40 -0.79
N LEU A 139 -5.77 6.17 -1.86
CA LEU A 139 -5.14 5.69 -3.08
C LEU A 139 -3.69 5.23 -2.83
N THR A 140 -2.93 6.02 -2.07
CA THR A 140 -1.55 5.70 -1.70
C THR A 140 -1.49 4.40 -0.89
N GLN A 141 -2.41 4.24 0.07
CA GLN A 141 -2.52 3.03 0.86
C GLN A 141 -2.85 1.80 -0.01
N GLN A 142 -3.87 1.91 -0.87
CA GLN A 142 -4.26 0.83 -1.78
C GLN A 142 -3.14 0.42 -2.73
N HIS A 143 -2.38 1.40 -3.24
CA HIS A 143 -1.23 1.13 -4.10
C HIS A 143 -0.16 0.29 -3.39
N ASN A 144 0.18 0.67 -2.15
CA ASN A 144 1.17 -0.02 -1.35
C ASN A 144 0.72 -1.45 -0.99
N GLU A 145 -0.55 -1.63 -0.60
CA GLU A 145 -1.12 -2.95 -0.32
C GLU A 145 -1.11 -3.85 -1.56
N LEU A 146 -1.51 -3.31 -2.71
CA LEU A 146 -1.50 -4.06 -3.98
C LEU A 146 -0.08 -4.46 -4.38
N TYR A 147 0.90 -3.57 -4.19
CA TYR A 147 2.30 -3.87 -4.46
C TYR A 147 2.82 -5.03 -3.59
N LEU A 148 2.52 -5.01 -2.28
CA LEU A 148 2.91 -6.08 -1.36
C LEU A 148 2.24 -7.41 -1.72
N LEU A 149 0.94 -7.40 -2.02
CA LEU A 149 0.21 -8.62 -2.40
C LEU A 149 0.73 -9.19 -3.73
N HIS A 150 1.00 -8.33 -4.72
CA HIS A 150 1.56 -8.76 -5.99
C HIS A 150 2.93 -9.44 -5.79
N ARG A 151 3.79 -8.88 -4.95
CA ARG A 151 5.08 -9.48 -4.60
C ARG A 151 4.90 -10.85 -3.93
N GLN A 152 4.01 -10.97 -2.95
CA GLN A 152 3.75 -12.24 -2.27
C GLN A 152 3.19 -13.30 -3.23
N LEU A 153 2.27 -12.93 -4.12
CA LEU A 153 1.75 -13.83 -5.15
C LEU A 153 2.85 -14.32 -6.09
N HIS A 154 3.74 -13.43 -6.50
CA HIS A 154 4.88 -13.79 -7.33
C HIS A 154 5.81 -14.79 -6.63
N ASP A 155 6.20 -14.52 -5.38
CA ASP A 155 7.07 -15.42 -4.60
C ASP A 155 6.41 -16.80 -4.39
N THR A 156 5.11 -16.82 -4.08
CA THR A 156 4.34 -18.06 -3.93
C THR A 156 4.28 -18.86 -5.25
N ASN A 157 4.12 -18.16 -6.38
CA ASN A 157 4.11 -18.81 -7.69
C ASN A 157 5.47 -19.45 -8.02
N LEU A 158 6.57 -18.77 -7.70
CA LEU A 158 7.92 -19.32 -7.85
C LEU A 158 8.12 -20.57 -6.98
N GLN A 159 7.67 -20.55 -5.72
CA GLN A 159 7.73 -21.74 -4.85
C GLN A 159 6.89 -22.89 -5.39
N LEU A 160 5.67 -22.61 -5.87
CA LEU A 160 4.78 -23.63 -6.42
C LEU A 160 5.33 -24.25 -7.70
N THR A 161 5.96 -23.43 -8.55
CA THR A 161 6.60 -23.93 -9.79
C THR A 161 7.82 -24.79 -9.48
N ALA A 162 8.65 -24.40 -8.50
CA ALA A 162 9.77 -25.21 -8.04
C ALA A 162 9.31 -26.55 -7.44
N ALA A 163 8.32 -26.54 -6.55
CA ALA A 163 7.77 -27.76 -5.94
C ALA A 163 7.15 -28.70 -6.98
N ASN A 164 6.43 -28.15 -7.98
CA ASN A 164 5.90 -28.96 -9.09
C ASN A 164 7.01 -29.59 -9.94
N ALA A 165 8.11 -28.88 -10.18
CA ALA A 165 9.25 -29.41 -10.92
C ALA A 165 9.93 -30.56 -10.16
N GLU A 166 10.12 -30.39 -8.84
CA GLU A 166 10.66 -31.44 -7.96
C GLU A 166 9.76 -32.67 -7.92
N LEU A 167 8.44 -32.48 -7.78
CA LEU A 167 7.49 -33.59 -7.76
C LEU A 167 7.52 -34.39 -9.08
N ARG A 168 7.61 -33.71 -10.23
CA ARG A 168 7.75 -34.36 -11.54
C ARG A 168 9.06 -35.15 -11.63
N ALA A 169 10.17 -34.59 -11.17
CA ALA A 169 11.45 -35.29 -11.16
C ALA A 169 11.41 -36.56 -10.29
N LEU A 170 10.77 -36.48 -9.12
CA LEU A 170 10.57 -37.63 -8.24
C LEU A 170 9.69 -38.71 -8.88
N ASP A 171 8.62 -38.33 -9.57
CA ASP A 171 7.73 -39.27 -10.24
C ASP A 171 8.42 -40.00 -11.40
N GLU A 172 9.26 -39.29 -12.16
CA GLU A 172 10.12 -39.89 -13.19
C GLU A 172 11.14 -40.86 -12.58
N LEU A 173 11.82 -40.48 -11.49
CA LEU A 173 12.78 -41.33 -10.80
C LEU A 173 12.12 -42.59 -10.25
N LYS A 174 10.94 -42.46 -9.62
CA LYS A 174 10.15 -43.59 -9.13
C LYS A 174 9.78 -44.53 -10.27
N SER A 175 9.30 -43.99 -11.39
CA SER A 175 8.92 -44.78 -12.56
C SER A 175 10.11 -45.55 -13.14
N ARG A 176 11.27 -44.89 -13.27
CA ARG A 176 12.53 -45.55 -13.69
C ARG A 176 12.97 -46.62 -12.71
N PHE A 177 12.94 -46.35 -11.41
CA PHE A 177 13.32 -47.31 -10.37
C PHE A 177 12.46 -48.57 -10.43
N VAL A 178 11.13 -48.42 -10.48
CA VAL A 178 10.20 -49.56 -10.57
C VAL A 178 10.45 -50.38 -11.84
N SER A 179 10.65 -49.71 -12.98
CA SER A 179 10.94 -50.39 -14.25
C SER A 179 12.25 -51.17 -14.19
N ILE A 180 13.32 -50.57 -13.70
CA ILE A 180 14.64 -51.23 -13.55
C ILE A 180 14.54 -52.41 -12.58
N ALA A 181 13.96 -52.20 -11.39
CA ALA A 181 13.80 -53.25 -10.40
C ALA A 181 12.99 -54.44 -10.95
N ALA A 182 11.91 -54.17 -11.70
CA ALA A 182 11.13 -55.24 -12.33
C ALA A 182 11.94 -56.03 -13.37
N HIS A 183 12.73 -55.36 -14.21
CA HIS A 183 13.59 -56.03 -15.19
C HIS A 183 14.69 -56.86 -14.54
N GLU A 184 15.39 -56.30 -13.55
CA GLU A 184 16.48 -56.97 -12.83
C GLU A 184 15.99 -58.16 -12.00
N LEU A 185 14.75 -58.13 -11.49
CA LEU A 185 14.15 -59.27 -10.79
C LEU A 185 13.60 -60.33 -11.76
N ARG A 186 13.09 -59.93 -12.93
CA ARG A 186 12.52 -60.86 -13.92
C ARG A 186 13.54 -61.87 -14.41
N THR A 187 14.79 -61.44 -14.66
CA THR A 187 15.86 -62.30 -15.19
C THR A 187 16.20 -63.48 -14.27
N PRO A 188 16.60 -63.29 -13.00
CA PRO A 188 16.91 -64.40 -12.09
C PRO A 188 15.68 -65.27 -11.80
N ILE A 189 14.47 -64.68 -11.72
CA ILE A 189 13.22 -65.43 -11.54
C ILE A 189 12.93 -66.33 -12.75
N ALA A 190 13.15 -65.84 -13.97
CA ALA A 190 13.04 -66.64 -15.19
C ALA A 190 14.10 -67.77 -15.22
N THR A 191 15.32 -67.51 -14.76
CA THR A 191 16.37 -68.54 -14.63
C THR A 191 15.98 -69.62 -13.63
N MET A 192 15.48 -69.24 -12.43
CA MET A 192 14.99 -70.19 -11.44
C MET A 192 13.83 -71.03 -11.99
N LEU A 193 12.90 -70.40 -12.71
CA LEU A 193 11.80 -71.10 -13.35
C LEU A 193 12.28 -72.13 -14.37
N GLY A 194 13.26 -71.78 -15.21
CA GLY A 194 13.85 -72.70 -16.19
C GLY A 194 14.52 -73.92 -15.54
N TYR A 195 15.28 -73.73 -14.46
CA TYR A 195 15.88 -74.86 -13.72
C TYR A 195 14.82 -75.76 -13.05
N MET A 196 13.76 -75.17 -12.49
CA MET A 196 12.66 -75.96 -11.93
C MET A 196 11.90 -76.75 -12.98
N ASP A 197 11.66 -76.17 -14.16
CA ASP A 197 11.02 -76.88 -15.27
C ASP A 197 11.92 -78.01 -15.81
N PHE A 198 13.25 -77.81 -15.86
CA PHE A 198 14.21 -78.86 -16.21
C PHE A 198 14.19 -80.02 -15.21
N MET A 199 14.25 -79.74 -13.90
CA MET A 199 14.20 -80.76 -12.85
C MET A 199 12.89 -81.57 -12.85
N LEU A 200 11.77 -80.96 -13.24
CA LEU A 200 10.48 -81.64 -13.34
C LEU A 200 10.36 -82.51 -14.60
N GLN A 201 11.23 -82.31 -15.60
CA GLN A 201 11.26 -83.05 -16.87
C GLN A 201 12.39 -84.09 -16.95
N ASP A 202 13.32 -84.10 -16.00
CA ASP A 202 14.47 -85.01 -16.01
C ASP A 202 14.05 -86.42 -15.58
N ASP A 203 14.00 -87.34 -16.56
CA ASP A 203 13.65 -88.75 -16.36
C ASP A 203 14.83 -89.62 -15.85
N GLN A 204 16.05 -89.06 -15.74
CA GLN A 204 17.24 -89.85 -15.37
C GLN A 204 17.40 -90.05 -13.86
N GLU A 205 16.89 -89.14 -13.02
CA GLU A 205 16.78 -89.27 -11.56
C GLU A 205 15.35 -88.97 -11.10
N ALA A 206 14.55 -90.02 -10.88
CA ALA A 206 13.15 -89.86 -10.49
C ALA A 206 13.03 -89.16 -9.11
N LEU A 207 12.52 -87.93 -9.11
CA LEU A 207 12.16 -87.18 -7.90
C LEU A 207 11.12 -87.95 -7.07
N SER A 208 11.23 -87.88 -5.74
CA SER A 208 10.20 -88.44 -4.87
C SER A 208 8.88 -87.65 -4.98
N PRO A 209 7.71 -88.27 -4.71
CA PRO A 209 6.41 -87.59 -4.81
C PRO A 209 6.32 -86.31 -3.98
N ASN A 210 6.95 -86.27 -2.80
CA ASN A 210 7.02 -85.07 -1.98
C ASN A 210 7.90 -83.98 -2.62
N GLN A 211 9.04 -84.33 -3.22
CA GLN A 211 9.90 -83.35 -3.87
C GLN A 211 9.22 -82.72 -5.09
N GLN A 212 8.53 -83.51 -5.92
CA GLN A 212 7.72 -82.99 -7.04
C GLN A 212 6.66 -81.99 -6.56
N ASN A 213 5.91 -82.33 -5.53
CA ASN A 213 4.85 -81.46 -5.00
C ASN A 213 5.41 -80.13 -4.48
N HIS A 214 6.52 -80.15 -3.73
CA HIS A 214 7.18 -78.91 -3.28
C HIS A 214 7.70 -78.07 -4.46
N LEU A 215 8.33 -78.69 -5.47
CA LEU A 215 8.81 -78.00 -6.68
C LEU A 215 7.67 -77.35 -7.46
N GLU A 216 6.51 -78.01 -7.59
CA GLU A 216 5.35 -77.44 -8.25
C GLU A 216 4.79 -76.21 -7.52
N ILE A 217 4.78 -76.22 -6.18
CA ILE A 217 4.35 -75.07 -5.36
C ILE A 217 5.29 -73.87 -5.58
N VAL A 218 6.61 -74.09 -5.53
CA VAL A 218 7.61 -73.03 -5.75
C VAL A 218 7.52 -72.52 -7.20
N ARG A 219 7.37 -73.42 -8.18
CA ARG A 219 7.17 -73.08 -9.59
C ARG A 219 5.95 -72.19 -9.80
N ARG A 220 4.81 -72.53 -9.20
CA ARG A 220 3.56 -71.76 -9.31
C ARG A 220 3.70 -70.36 -8.72
N SER A 221 4.38 -70.25 -7.58
CA SER A 221 4.68 -68.97 -6.92
C SER A 221 5.63 -68.11 -7.78
N THR A 222 6.63 -68.73 -8.39
CA THR A 222 7.61 -68.07 -9.27
C THR A 222 6.97 -67.57 -10.56
N LYS A 223 6.07 -68.36 -11.18
CA LYS A 223 5.26 -67.92 -12.33
C LYS A 223 4.39 -66.70 -12.00
N ARG A 224 3.76 -66.67 -10.82
CA ARG A 224 2.96 -65.53 -10.36
C ARG A 224 3.75 -64.23 -10.19
N LEU A 225 5.06 -64.31 -9.93
CA LEU A 225 5.92 -63.13 -9.79
C LEU A 225 6.35 -62.52 -11.14
N LEU A 226 6.21 -63.27 -12.25
CA LEU A 226 6.60 -62.82 -13.59
C LEU A 226 5.46 -62.15 -14.38
N THR A 227 4.22 -62.51 -14.05
CA THR A 227 2.95 -61.95 -14.61
C THR A 227 2.45 -60.78 -13.81
#